data_AF-A0A527CYE9-F1
#
_entry.id   AF-A0A527CYE9-F1
#
_cell.length_a   1.000
_cell.length_b   1.000
_cell.length_c   1.000
_cell.angle_alpha   90.00
_cell.angle_beta   90.00
_cell.angle_gamma   90.00
#
_symmetry.space_group_name_H-M   'P 1'
#
loop_
_entity.id
_entity.type
_entity.pdbx_description
1 polymer ?
#
loop_
_entity_poly.entity_id
_entity_poly.type
_entity_poly.pdbx_seq_one_letter_code
_entity_poly.pdbx_strand_id
1 'polypeptide(L)'
;ATEPHVWWDNNKAILPAQFDTLLADFQAHAADKDLYVQDLIGGADEELKLPTRVITEFAWHSLFIRNLLIRPDAAELEHFVPDLPSFRADPVRHGSRTETVIAVDLSRKIVLIGGTSYAGEMKKSVFTMLNYLLPAKGVMPMHCSANEGAAGDAAVFFGLSGTGKTTLSADPSRTLIGDDEHGWGPHGIFNFEGGCYAKTIKLSAEAEPEIFATTQRFGTVLE
;
A
#
# COMPACT_ATOMS: atom_id res chain seq x y z
N ALA A 1 18.02 1.35 16.03
CA ALA A 1 18.28 2.08 14.76
C ALA A 1 17.08 2.90 14.32
N THR A 2 15.87 2.33 14.34
CA THR A 2 14.64 3.02 13.90
C THR A 2 13.98 3.90 14.97
N GLU A 3 14.22 3.60 16.26
CA GLU A 3 13.65 4.28 17.42
C GLU A 3 13.65 5.83 17.38
N PRO A 4 14.75 6.53 17.02
CA PRO A 4 14.75 8.00 16.98
C PRO A 4 13.97 8.60 15.80
N HIS A 5 13.54 7.77 14.84
CA HIS A 5 12.86 8.21 13.62
C HIS A 5 11.35 7.95 13.66
N VAL A 6 10.86 7.18 14.64
CA VAL A 6 9.43 6.88 14.78
C VAL A 6 8.81 7.83 15.80
N TRP A 7 7.68 8.44 15.43
CA TRP A 7 6.90 9.27 16.36
C TRP A 7 5.98 8.40 17.22
N TRP A 8 6.47 7.99 18.40
CA TRP A 8 5.80 7.03 19.27
C TRP A 8 4.54 7.54 19.98
N ASP A 9 4.29 8.86 20.05
CA ASP A 9 3.03 9.34 20.61
C ASP A 9 1.83 8.95 19.74
N ASN A 10 2.08 8.75 18.44
CA ASN A 10 1.07 8.41 17.45
C ASN A 10 1.18 6.96 16.95
N ASN A 11 2.26 6.25 17.27
CA ASN A 11 2.50 4.86 16.87
C ASN A 11 2.54 3.94 18.09
N LYS A 12 2.06 2.70 17.96
CA LYS A 12 2.10 1.72 19.04
C LYS A 12 3.33 0.83 18.90
N ALA A 13 4.13 0.77 19.96
CA ALA A 13 5.33 -0.08 19.99
C ALA A 13 4.95 -1.55 20.21
N ILE A 14 5.72 -2.43 19.58
CA ILE A 14 5.76 -3.87 19.84
C ILE A 14 7.21 -4.22 20.22
N LEU A 15 7.40 -5.08 21.21
CA LEU A 15 8.74 -5.51 21.58
C LEU A 15 9.33 -6.42 20.48
N PRO A 16 10.65 -6.36 20.21
CA PRO A 16 11.28 -7.23 19.21
C PRO A 16 10.98 -8.72 19.42
N ALA A 17 11.05 -9.21 20.67
CA ALA A 17 10.75 -10.60 21.00
C ALA A 17 9.26 -10.98 20.75
N GLN A 18 8.34 -10.03 20.93
CA GLN A 18 6.92 -10.23 20.62
C GLN A 18 6.69 -10.26 19.10
N PHE A 19 7.38 -9.40 18.34
CA PHE A 19 7.35 -9.46 16.89
C PHE A 19 7.93 -10.77 16.36
N ASP A 20 9.06 -11.24 16.92
CA ASP A 20 9.66 -12.53 16.53
C ASP A 20 8.72 -13.70 16.81
N THR A 21 8.03 -13.67 17.95
CA THR A 21 7.00 -14.65 18.30
C THR A 21 5.83 -14.59 17.31
N LEU A 22 5.34 -13.38 16.99
CA LEU A 22 4.27 -13.17 16.02
C LEU A 22 4.65 -13.70 14.63
N LEU A 23 5.87 -13.40 14.17
CA LEU A 23 6.39 -13.88 12.88
C LEU A 23 6.45 -15.41 12.83
N ALA A 24 6.98 -16.04 13.88
CA ALA A 24 7.05 -17.50 13.96
C ALA A 24 5.66 -18.14 13.91
N ASP A 25 4.68 -17.56 14.60
CA ASP A 25 3.31 -18.05 14.62
C ASP A 25 2.60 -17.82 13.26
N PHE A 26 2.88 -16.70 12.56
CA PHE A 26 2.44 -16.47 11.19
C PHE A 26 3.00 -17.55 10.24
N GLN A 27 4.29 -17.87 10.35
CA GLN A 27 4.94 -18.91 9.55
C GLN A 27 4.34 -20.29 9.82
N ALA A 28 4.07 -20.62 11.08
CA ALA A 28 3.40 -21.86 11.45
C ALA A 28 1.98 -21.94 10.89
N HIS A 29 1.22 -20.84 10.97
CA HIS A 29 -0.14 -20.74 10.40
C HIS A 29 -0.17 -20.80 8.87
N ALA A 30 0.92 -20.42 8.21
CA ALA A 30 1.05 -20.48 6.76
C ALA A 30 1.39 -21.89 6.23
N ALA A 31 1.91 -22.78 7.09
CA ALA A 31 2.56 -24.02 6.67
C ALA A 31 1.64 -25.04 6.00
N ASP A 32 0.34 -25.01 6.29
CA ASP A 32 -0.68 -25.93 5.76
C ASP A 32 -1.66 -25.25 4.79
N LYS A 33 -1.33 -24.04 4.31
CA LYS A 33 -2.18 -23.24 3.42
C LYS A 33 -1.65 -23.20 2.00
N ASP A 34 -2.59 -23.07 1.07
CA ASP A 34 -2.28 -22.58 -0.27
C ASP A 34 -1.98 -21.08 -0.18
N LEU A 35 -0.79 -20.69 -0.63
CA LEU A 35 -0.32 -19.30 -0.59
C LEU A 35 -0.15 -18.76 -2.02
N TYR A 36 -0.60 -17.52 -2.20
CA TYR A 36 -0.39 -16.71 -3.39
C TYR A 36 0.77 -15.75 -3.14
N VAL A 37 1.69 -15.69 -4.10
CA VAL A 37 2.84 -14.78 -4.03
C VAL A 37 2.76 -13.79 -5.17
N GLN A 38 2.88 -12.50 -4.86
CA GLN A 38 3.01 -11.43 -5.84
C GLN A 38 4.30 -10.66 -5.62
N ASP A 39 5.08 -10.57 -6.69
CA ASP A 39 6.32 -9.82 -6.74
C ASP A 39 6.05 -8.51 -7.47
N LEU A 40 6.09 -7.40 -6.74
CA LEU A 40 5.58 -6.10 -7.16
C LEU A 40 6.54 -4.96 -6.78
N ILE A 41 6.25 -3.75 -7.24
CA ILE A 41 7.02 -2.55 -6.96
C ILE A 41 6.09 -1.46 -6.41
N GLY A 42 6.48 -0.84 -5.29
CA GLY A 42 5.95 0.46 -4.87
C GLY A 42 6.89 1.58 -5.32
N GLY A 43 6.39 2.58 -6.04
CA GLY A 43 7.21 3.68 -6.59
C GLY A 43 7.58 3.47 -8.06
N ALA A 44 7.13 4.38 -8.92
CA ALA A 44 7.40 4.38 -10.36
C ALA A 44 8.78 4.94 -10.74
N ASP A 45 9.48 5.60 -9.81
CA ASP A 45 10.84 6.07 -10.03
C ASP A 45 11.84 4.92 -9.83
N GLU A 46 12.64 4.63 -10.86
CA GLU A 46 13.53 3.47 -10.91
C GLU A 46 14.61 3.43 -9.83
N GLU A 47 15.08 4.59 -9.35
CA GLU A 47 16.11 4.69 -8.31
C GLU A 47 15.52 4.68 -6.89
N LEU A 48 14.24 5.06 -6.79
CA LEU A 48 13.52 5.25 -5.52
C LEU A 48 12.49 4.16 -5.24
N LYS A 49 12.29 3.23 -6.17
CA LYS A 49 11.35 2.12 -6.04
C LYS A 49 11.61 1.18 -4.86
N LEU A 50 10.55 0.56 -4.39
CA LEU A 50 10.51 -0.42 -3.31
C LEU A 50 10.03 -1.77 -3.87
N PRO A 51 10.95 -2.69 -4.20
CA PRO A 51 10.60 -4.06 -4.53
C PRO A 51 9.84 -4.70 -3.35
N THR A 52 8.68 -5.29 -3.59
CA THR A 52 7.75 -5.74 -2.55
C THR A 52 7.21 -7.12 -2.92
N ARG A 53 7.53 -8.15 -2.14
CA ARG A 53 6.86 -9.45 -2.20
C ARG A 53 5.68 -9.45 -1.25
N VAL A 54 4.52 -9.80 -1.75
CA VAL A 54 3.33 -10.03 -0.93
C VAL A 54 3.00 -11.52 -0.94
N ILE A 55 2.76 -12.08 0.24
CA ILE A 55 2.39 -13.48 0.44
C ILE A 55 1.04 -13.50 1.12
N THR A 56 0.02 -14.07 0.49
CA THR A 56 -1.33 -14.09 1.05
C THR A 56 -2.05 -15.42 0.84
N GLU A 57 -2.92 -15.80 1.77
CA GLU A 57 -3.77 -16.98 1.64
C GLU A 57 -5.02 -16.73 0.77
N PHE A 58 -5.35 -15.47 0.47
CA PHE A 58 -6.54 -15.12 -0.32
C PHE A 58 -6.18 -14.72 -1.75
N ALA A 59 -6.75 -15.46 -2.72
CA ALA A 59 -6.58 -15.18 -4.14
C ALA A 59 -7.00 -13.75 -4.53
N TRP A 60 -8.06 -13.23 -3.90
CA TRP A 60 -8.56 -11.89 -4.21
C TRP A 60 -7.70 -10.78 -3.60
N HIS A 61 -7.05 -11.00 -2.43
CA HIS A 61 -6.00 -10.10 -1.92
C HIS A 61 -4.80 -10.08 -2.87
N SER A 62 -4.42 -11.26 -3.38
CA SER A 62 -3.36 -11.36 -4.40
C SER A 62 -3.72 -10.61 -5.68
N LEU A 63 -4.98 -10.66 -6.13
CA LEU A 63 -5.43 -9.89 -7.30
C LEU A 63 -5.48 -8.39 -7.00
N PHE A 64 -5.99 -8.00 -5.84
CA PHE A 64 -6.04 -6.62 -5.39
C PHE A 64 -4.66 -5.97 -5.43
N ILE A 65 -3.67 -6.57 -4.77
CA ILE A 65 -2.35 -5.96 -4.66
C ILE A 65 -1.62 -5.95 -6.02
N ARG A 66 -1.88 -6.96 -6.86
CA ARG A 66 -1.37 -7.01 -8.24
C ARG A 66 -1.95 -5.92 -9.13
N ASN A 67 -3.21 -5.54 -8.93
CA ASN A 67 -3.81 -4.42 -9.63
C ASN A 67 -3.29 -3.08 -9.09
N LEU A 68 -3.00 -3.02 -7.78
CA LEU A 68 -2.64 -1.78 -7.11
C LEU A 68 -1.18 -1.38 -7.30
N LEU A 69 -0.23 -2.30 -7.18
CA LEU A 69 1.19 -2.00 -7.29
C LEU A 69 1.74 -2.22 -8.70
N ILE A 70 2.94 -1.72 -8.95
CA ILE A 70 3.59 -1.78 -10.25
C ILE A 70 4.15 -3.19 -10.46
N ARG A 71 3.94 -3.75 -11.66
CA ARG A 71 4.46 -5.07 -12.02
C ARG A 71 5.88 -4.92 -12.56
N PRO A 72 6.90 -5.57 -11.97
CA PRO A 72 8.26 -5.54 -12.49
C PRO A 72 8.37 -6.35 -13.79
N ASP A 73 9.36 -5.99 -14.61
CA ASP A 73 9.96 -6.95 -15.55
C ASP A 73 10.76 -7.99 -14.76
N ALA A 74 10.87 -9.23 -15.28
CA ALA A 74 11.38 -10.39 -14.52
C ALA A 74 12.73 -10.13 -13.81
N ALA A 75 12.74 -9.99 -12.48
CA ALA A 75 13.93 -9.95 -11.63
C ALA A 75 13.62 -10.16 -10.12
N GLU A 76 14.69 -10.50 -9.36
CA GLU A 76 14.73 -10.98 -7.97
C GLU A 76 14.32 -9.96 -6.89
N LEU A 77 13.84 -10.43 -5.73
CA LEU A 77 13.29 -9.60 -4.64
C LEU A 77 13.91 -9.87 -3.25
N GLU A 78 13.92 -8.82 -2.40
CA GLU A 78 14.48 -8.84 -1.04
C GLU A 78 13.49 -8.47 0.09
N HIS A 79 12.23 -8.09 -0.17
CA HIS A 79 11.30 -7.55 0.87
C HIS A 79 9.98 -8.32 0.90
N PHE A 80 9.39 -8.50 2.09
CA PHE A 80 8.28 -9.45 2.32
C PHE A 80 7.13 -8.86 3.15
N VAL A 81 5.90 -9.02 2.65
CA VAL A 81 4.64 -8.66 3.32
C VAL A 81 3.75 -9.90 3.41
N PRO A 82 3.84 -10.68 4.50
CA PRO A 82 2.85 -11.71 4.81
C PRO A 82 1.50 -11.11 5.24
N ASP A 83 0.46 -11.48 4.51
CA ASP A 83 -0.93 -11.13 4.76
C ASP A 83 -1.74 -12.42 4.94
N LEU A 84 -2.10 -12.73 6.19
CA LEU A 84 -2.84 -13.94 6.55
C LEU A 84 -4.14 -13.53 7.25
N PRO A 85 -5.18 -13.11 6.51
CA PRO A 85 -6.44 -12.59 7.06
C PRO A 85 -7.13 -13.53 8.06
N SER A 86 -6.93 -14.84 7.96
CA SER A 86 -7.47 -15.86 8.86
C SER A 86 -6.66 -16.02 10.14
N PHE A 87 -5.43 -15.50 10.20
CA PHE A 87 -4.64 -15.48 11.44
C PHE A 87 -5.33 -14.59 12.46
N ARG A 88 -5.28 -14.98 13.74
CA ARG A 88 -5.80 -14.20 14.85
C ARG A 88 -4.70 -14.09 15.90
N ALA A 89 -4.24 -12.87 16.15
CA ALA A 89 -3.21 -12.62 17.14
C ALA A 89 -3.74 -12.93 18.55
N ASP A 90 -2.87 -13.45 19.41
CA ASP A 90 -3.08 -13.51 20.85
C ASP A 90 -2.51 -12.21 21.46
N PRO A 91 -3.36 -11.30 21.99
CA PRO A 91 -2.93 -10.02 22.54
C PRO A 91 -1.84 -10.12 23.60
N VAL A 92 -1.91 -11.14 24.46
CA VAL A 92 -0.97 -11.31 25.57
C VAL A 92 0.36 -11.82 25.05
N ARG A 93 0.33 -12.83 24.16
CA ARG A 93 1.53 -13.45 23.59
C ARG A 93 2.26 -12.53 22.60
N HIS A 94 1.50 -11.87 21.73
CA HIS A 94 2.04 -11.09 20.62
C HIS A 94 2.19 -9.59 20.93
N GLY A 95 1.70 -9.13 22.08
CA GLY A 95 1.73 -7.70 22.43
C GLY A 95 0.83 -6.83 21.56
N SER A 96 -0.18 -7.43 20.91
CA SER A 96 -1.21 -6.69 20.17
C SER A 96 -2.33 -6.22 21.11
N ARG A 97 -3.13 -5.25 20.65
CA ARG A 97 -4.30 -4.78 21.40
C ARG A 97 -5.50 -5.73 21.27
N THR A 98 -5.65 -6.33 20.10
CA THR A 98 -6.76 -7.20 19.72
C THR A 98 -6.22 -8.36 18.86
N GLU A 99 -7.12 -9.24 18.41
CA GLU A 99 -6.78 -10.31 17.47
C GLU A 99 -6.41 -9.83 16.07
N THR A 100 -6.79 -8.60 15.73
CA THR A 100 -6.35 -7.89 14.51
C THR A 100 -5.00 -7.23 14.76
N VAL A 101 -4.05 -7.48 13.87
CA VAL A 101 -2.70 -6.95 13.97
C VAL A 101 -2.17 -6.55 12.58
N ILE A 102 -1.59 -5.35 12.53
CA ILE A 102 -0.77 -4.87 11.43
C ILE A 102 0.55 -4.45 12.07
N ALA A 103 1.54 -5.33 12.05
CA ALA A 103 2.83 -5.12 12.71
C ALA A 103 3.91 -4.85 11.66
N VAL A 104 4.66 -3.77 11.84
CA VAL A 104 5.70 -3.32 10.90
C VAL A 104 7.06 -3.37 11.59
N ASP A 105 7.97 -4.19 11.06
CA ASP A 105 9.39 -4.13 11.39
C ASP A 105 10.13 -3.39 10.29
N LEU A 106 10.40 -2.11 10.53
CA LEU A 106 11.12 -1.23 9.61
C LEU A 106 12.59 -1.62 9.43
N SER A 107 13.20 -2.35 10.37
CA SER A 107 14.60 -2.77 10.28
C SER A 107 14.74 -3.97 9.34
N ARG A 108 13.87 -4.97 9.48
CA ARG A 108 13.81 -6.15 8.61
C ARG A 108 12.98 -5.94 7.34
N LYS A 109 12.25 -4.82 7.25
CA LYS A 109 11.29 -4.51 6.18
C LYS A 109 10.22 -5.59 6.02
N ILE A 110 9.66 -6.01 7.15
CA ILE A 110 8.59 -7.02 7.21
C ILE A 110 7.31 -6.37 7.71
N VAL A 111 6.19 -6.67 7.05
CA VAL A 111 4.86 -6.29 7.53
C VAL A 111 3.99 -7.54 7.69
N LEU A 112 3.43 -7.74 8.87
CA LEU A 112 2.54 -8.85 9.20
C LEU A 112 1.11 -8.35 9.36
N ILE A 113 0.20 -8.81 8.51
CA ILE A 113 -1.22 -8.44 8.51
C ILE A 113 -2.05 -9.68 8.87
N GLY A 114 -2.82 -9.58 9.95
CA GLY A 114 -3.69 -10.67 10.41
C GLY A 114 -4.94 -10.14 11.10
N GLY A 115 -5.98 -10.95 11.15
CA GLY A 115 -7.22 -10.59 11.84
C GLY A 115 -8.11 -9.61 11.09
N THR A 116 -7.87 -9.41 9.79
CA THR A 116 -8.59 -8.47 8.93
C THR A 116 -8.55 -8.95 7.48
N SER A 117 -9.66 -8.78 6.76
CA SER A 117 -9.73 -8.99 5.31
C SER A 117 -9.81 -7.67 4.55
N TYR A 118 -9.49 -6.55 5.20
CA TYR A 118 -9.54 -5.24 4.58
C TYR A 118 -8.29 -5.02 3.72
N ALA A 119 -8.45 -4.96 2.40
CA ALA A 119 -7.34 -4.88 1.46
C ALA A 119 -6.53 -3.58 1.59
N GLY A 120 -7.16 -2.53 2.11
CA GLY A 120 -6.51 -1.25 2.40
C GLY A 120 -5.33 -1.35 3.37
N GLU A 121 -5.26 -2.40 4.21
CA GLU A 121 -4.11 -2.62 5.11
C GLU A 121 -2.83 -2.92 4.32
N MET A 122 -2.92 -3.68 3.23
CA MET A 122 -1.78 -3.99 2.35
C MET A 122 -1.28 -2.72 1.66
N LYS A 123 -2.20 -1.92 1.11
CA LYS A 123 -1.93 -0.62 0.49
C LYS A 123 -1.17 0.29 1.45
N LYS A 124 -1.77 0.57 2.61
CA LYS A 124 -1.21 1.53 3.57
C LYS A 124 0.05 1.01 4.25
N SER A 125 0.29 -0.30 4.27
CA SER A 125 1.56 -0.89 4.73
C SER A 125 2.73 -0.54 3.80
N VAL A 126 2.54 -0.67 2.48
CA VAL A 126 3.55 -0.27 1.49
C VAL A 126 3.76 1.25 1.54
N PHE A 127 2.68 2.03 1.62
CA PHE A 127 2.76 3.47 1.80
C PHE A 127 3.56 3.85 3.04
N THR A 128 3.32 3.18 4.17
CA THR A 128 4.05 3.42 5.44
C THR A 128 5.54 3.16 5.28
N MET A 129 5.93 2.09 4.59
CA MET A 129 7.34 1.79 4.32
C MET A 129 8.00 2.86 3.45
N LEU A 130 7.31 3.32 2.40
CA LEU A 130 7.80 4.43 1.55
C LEU A 130 7.92 5.73 2.34
N ASN A 131 6.95 6.05 3.20
CA ASN A 131 7.00 7.22 4.09
C ASN A 131 8.20 7.18 5.05
N TYR A 132 8.65 6.00 5.44
CA TYR A 132 9.81 5.84 6.30
C TYR A 132 11.14 5.94 5.53
N LEU A 133 11.25 5.24 4.40
CA LEU A 133 12.52 5.09 3.67
C LEU A 133 12.89 6.31 2.83
N LEU A 134 11.92 6.96 2.20
CA LEU A 134 12.15 8.01 1.21
C LEU A 134 12.66 9.35 1.78
N PRO A 135 12.24 9.82 2.97
CA PRO A 135 12.77 11.06 3.53
C PRO A 135 14.29 11.06 3.72
N ALA A 136 14.88 9.92 4.09
CA ALA A 136 16.33 9.79 4.20
C ALA A 136 17.07 9.92 2.85
N LYS A 137 16.34 9.75 1.73
CA LYS A 137 16.82 9.96 0.36
C LYS A 137 16.49 11.35 -0.18
N GLY A 138 15.98 12.26 0.65
CA GLY A 138 15.60 13.63 0.23
C GLY A 138 14.31 13.70 -0.59
N VAL A 139 13.46 12.67 -0.50
CA VAL A 139 12.18 12.59 -1.21
C VAL A 139 11.04 12.89 -0.24
N MET A 140 10.10 13.75 -0.63
CA MET A 140 8.91 14.05 0.16
C MET A 140 7.78 13.08 -0.24
N PRO A 141 7.42 12.10 0.61
CA PRO A 141 6.24 11.28 0.40
C PRO A 141 4.97 12.12 0.65
N MET A 142 3.94 11.91 -0.17
CA MET A 142 2.73 12.71 -0.19
C MET A 142 1.50 11.82 -0.31
N HIS A 143 0.48 12.09 0.52
CA HIS A 143 -0.86 11.52 0.39
C HIS A 143 -1.76 12.52 -0.35
N CYS A 144 -1.69 12.47 -1.68
CA CYS A 144 -2.31 13.39 -2.61
C CYS A 144 -2.57 12.71 -3.96
N SER A 145 -3.51 13.23 -4.74
CA SER A 145 -3.54 12.95 -6.19
C SER A 145 -2.63 13.93 -6.94
N ALA A 146 -2.20 13.55 -8.15
CA ALA A 146 -1.44 14.42 -9.03
C ALA A 146 -1.79 14.17 -10.51
N ASN A 147 -1.74 15.22 -11.32
CA ASN A 147 -1.91 15.14 -12.77
C ASN A 147 -0.96 16.10 -13.51
N GLU A 148 -0.76 15.86 -14.81
CA GLU A 148 0.16 16.61 -15.66
C GLU A 148 -0.57 17.16 -16.89
N GLY A 149 -0.33 18.44 -17.21
CA GLY A 149 -0.83 19.07 -18.43
C GLY A 149 0.05 18.78 -19.64
N ALA A 150 -0.45 19.06 -20.84
CA ALA A 150 0.28 18.83 -22.09
C ALA A 150 1.63 19.59 -22.20
N ALA A 151 1.84 20.65 -21.39
CA ALA A 151 3.08 21.39 -21.34
C ALA A 151 4.09 20.85 -20.29
N GLY A 152 3.78 19.74 -19.62
CA GLY A 152 4.58 19.17 -18.54
C GLY A 152 4.39 19.87 -17.19
N ASP A 153 3.37 20.71 -17.05
CA ASP A 153 3.04 21.36 -15.78
C ASP A 153 2.28 20.38 -14.88
N ALA A 154 2.86 20.03 -13.73
CA ALA A 154 2.23 19.14 -12.75
C ALA A 154 1.36 19.92 -11.74
N ALA A 155 0.23 19.34 -11.34
CA ALA A 155 -0.61 19.81 -10.25
C ALA A 155 -0.77 18.72 -9.19
N VAL A 156 -0.78 19.12 -7.91
CA VAL A 156 -0.88 18.23 -6.75
C VAL A 156 -2.08 18.64 -5.90
N PHE A 157 -2.89 17.67 -5.49
CA PHE A 157 -4.13 17.90 -4.77
C PHE A 157 -4.10 17.17 -3.41
N PHE A 158 -3.83 17.93 -2.35
CA PHE A 158 -3.97 17.44 -0.99
C PHE A 158 -5.41 17.57 -0.50
N GLY A 159 -5.83 16.64 0.35
CA GLY A 159 -7.16 16.67 0.92
C GLY A 159 -7.50 15.37 1.65
N LEU A 160 -8.42 15.46 2.61
CA LEU A 160 -8.92 14.27 3.29
C LEU A 160 -9.92 13.50 2.39
N SER A 161 -10.41 12.38 2.89
CA SER A 161 -11.51 11.66 2.22
C SER A 161 -12.73 12.58 2.09
N GLY A 162 -13.32 12.66 0.90
CA GLY A 162 -14.54 13.43 0.65
C GLY A 162 -14.33 14.92 0.34
N THR A 163 -13.09 15.40 0.20
CA THR A 163 -12.79 16.80 -0.14
C THR A 163 -12.65 17.06 -1.64
N GLY A 164 -13.07 16.11 -2.50
CA GLY A 164 -13.07 16.27 -3.96
C GLY A 164 -11.74 16.00 -4.67
N LYS A 165 -10.72 15.42 -4.01
CA LYS A 165 -9.41 15.11 -4.64
C LYS A 165 -9.55 14.36 -5.98
N THR A 166 -10.27 13.24 -5.97
CA THR A 166 -10.45 12.39 -7.16
C THR A 166 -11.16 13.15 -8.27
N THR A 167 -12.24 13.86 -7.94
CA THR A 167 -13.00 14.66 -8.91
C THR A 167 -12.17 15.78 -9.54
N LEU A 168 -11.35 16.48 -8.75
CA LEU A 168 -10.52 17.60 -9.24
C LEU A 168 -9.28 17.14 -10.01
N SER A 169 -8.78 15.94 -9.75
CA SER A 169 -7.61 15.39 -10.43
C SER A 169 -7.96 14.67 -11.74
N ALA A 170 -9.19 14.20 -11.91
CA ALA A 170 -9.72 13.59 -13.12
C ALA A 170 -10.19 14.66 -14.15
N ASP A 171 -9.28 15.53 -14.57
CA ASP A 171 -9.51 16.52 -15.62
C ASP A 171 -9.24 15.87 -17.00
N PRO A 172 -10.18 15.87 -17.96
CA PRO A 172 -10.01 15.22 -19.26
C PRO A 172 -8.92 15.85 -20.14
N SER A 173 -8.46 17.06 -19.81
CA SER A 173 -7.37 17.74 -20.51
C SER A 173 -5.99 17.47 -19.92
N ARG A 174 -5.91 16.70 -18.82
CA ARG A 174 -4.69 16.43 -18.07
C ARG A 174 -4.51 14.94 -17.84
N THR A 175 -3.27 14.46 -17.92
CA THR A 175 -2.95 13.05 -17.69
C THR A 175 -2.83 12.80 -16.19
N LEU A 176 -3.63 11.88 -15.64
CA LEU A 176 -3.51 11.48 -14.24
C LEU A 176 -2.18 10.75 -14.01
N ILE A 177 -1.41 11.20 -13.02
CA ILE A 177 -0.19 10.52 -12.56
C ILE A 177 -0.57 9.42 -11.57
N GLY A 178 -1.47 9.75 -10.63
CA GLY A 178 -2.01 8.86 -9.61
C GLY A 178 -3.09 9.55 -8.76
N ASP A 179 -3.91 8.79 -8.05
CA ASP A 179 -5.07 9.31 -7.31
C ASP A 179 -4.85 9.46 -5.79
N ASP A 180 -3.78 8.89 -5.21
CA ASP A 180 -3.65 8.84 -3.75
C ASP A 180 -2.22 9.03 -3.19
N GLU A 181 -1.19 8.40 -3.76
CA GLU A 181 0.13 8.31 -3.12
C GLU A 181 1.28 8.62 -4.07
N HIS A 182 2.10 9.64 -3.73
CA HIS A 182 3.19 10.11 -4.60
C HIS A 182 4.46 10.42 -3.81
N GLY A 183 5.60 10.38 -4.49
CA GLY A 183 6.86 10.94 -4.01
C GLY A 183 7.23 12.18 -4.82
N TRP A 184 7.72 13.22 -4.14
CA TRP A 184 8.38 14.34 -4.78
C TRP A 184 9.88 14.26 -4.53
N GLY A 185 10.61 13.83 -5.55
CA GLY A 185 12.06 13.66 -5.53
C GLY A 185 12.80 14.71 -6.37
N PRO A 186 14.12 14.54 -6.57
CA PRO A 186 14.95 15.48 -7.33
C PRO A 186 14.56 15.57 -8.82
N HIS A 187 13.91 14.55 -9.36
CA HIS A 187 13.50 14.48 -10.77
C HIS A 187 12.02 14.82 -11.01
N GLY A 188 11.28 15.16 -9.95
CA GLY A 188 9.85 15.49 -10.04
C GLY A 188 8.97 14.58 -9.20
N ILE A 189 7.72 14.45 -9.63
CA ILE A 189 6.68 13.70 -8.93
C ILE A 189 6.55 12.31 -9.58
N PHE A 190 6.45 11.27 -8.77
CA PHE A 190 6.20 9.92 -9.24
C PHE A 190 5.14 9.23 -8.38
N ASN A 191 4.32 8.40 -9.02
CA ASN A 191 3.29 7.61 -8.33
C ASN A 191 3.94 6.48 -7.54
N PHE A 192 3.41 6.17 -6.35
CA PHE A 192 3.79 4.98 -5.61
C PHE A 192 3.08 3.71 -6.07
N GLU A 193 1.93 3.87 -6.72
CA GLU A 193 1.03 2.81 -7.13
C GLU A 193 1.04 2.62 -8.66
N GLY A 194 0.58 1.45 -9.11
CA GLY A 194 0.33 1.10 -10.52
C GLY A 194 -1.15 0.97 -10.87
N GLY A 195 -2.04 1.22 -9.91
CA GLY A 195 -3.50 1.21 -10.06
C GLY A 195 -4.18 2.10 -9.02
N CYS A 196 -5.49 1.94 -8.86
CA CYS A 196 -6.30 2.79 -7.97
C CYS A 196 -7.14 1.96 -7.00
N TYR A 197 -7.38 2.49 -5.80
CA TYR A 197 -8.30 1.92 -4.81
C TYR A 197 -9.37 2.96 -4.44
N ALA A 198 -10.29 3.16 -5.37
CA ALA A 198 -11.29 4.23 -5.32
C ALA A 198 -12.48 3.88 -4.43
N LYS A 199 -13.08 4.90 -3.82
CA LYS A 199 -14.36 4.75 -3.11
C LYS A 199 -15.51 4.66 -4.11
N THR A 200 -16.36 3.65 -3.97
CA THR A 200 -17.47 3.37 -4.89
C THR A 200 -18.85 3.71 -4.31
N ILE A 201 -18.91 4.23 -3.09
CA ILE A 201 -20.17 4.64 -2.48
C ILE A 201 -20.81 5.78 -3.29
N LYS A 202 -22.02 5.55 -3.81
CA LYS A 202 -22.75 6.46 -4.72
C LYS A 202 -22.04 6.73 -6.07
N LEU A 203 -21.10 5.89 -6.47
CA LEU A 203 -20.48 5.94 -7.79
C LEU A 203 -21.57 5.83 -8.89
N SER A 204 -21.54 6.73 -9.87
CA SER A 204 -22.49 6.70 -10.99
C SER A 204 -21.79 6.90 -12.33
N ALA A 205 -22.39 6.36 -13.39
CA ALA A 205 -21.88 6.51 -14.74
C ALA A 205 -21.93 7.97 -15.23
N GLU A 206 -22.83 8.78 -14.68
CA GLU A 206 -22.95 10.20 -15.02
C GLU A 206 -21.89 11.06 -14.33
N ALA A 207 -21.62 10.82 -13.04
CA ALA A 207 -20.72 11.64 -12.24
C ALA A 207 -19.24 11.27 -12.44
N GLU A 208 -18.92 9.96 -12.47
CA GLU A 208 -17.56 9.46 -12.63
C GLU A 208 -17.49 8.36 -13.70
N PRO A 209 -17.74 8.68 -14.98
CA PRO A 209 -17.88 7.69 -16.06
C PRO A 209 -16.68 6.76 -16.21
N GLU A 210 -15.46 7.28 -16.06
CA GLU A 210 -14.23 6.51 -16.21
C GLU A 210 -14.06 5.49 -15.08
N ILE A 211 -14.27 5.92 -13.83
CA ILE A 211 -14.20 5.04 -12.65
C ILE A 211 -15.34 4.01 -12.72
N PHE A 212 -16.57 4.44 -13.03
CA PHE A 212 -17.72 3.54 -13.18
C PHE A 212 -17.47 2.47 -14.24
N ALA A 213 -16.90 2.84 -15.39
CA ALA A 213 -16.60 1.90 -16.47
C ALA A 213 -15.62 0.80 -16.04
N THR A 214 -14.71 1.06 -15.10
CA THR A 214 -13.80 0.02 -14.57
C THR A 214 -14.55 -1.07 -13.79
N THR A 215 -15.66 -0.74 -13.13
CA THR A 215 -16.46 -1.73 -12.36
C THR A 215 -17.07 -2.83 -13.22
N GLN A 216 -17.15 -2.60 -14.54
CA GLN A 216 -17.71 -3.53 -15.52
C GLN A 216 -16.63 -4.29 -16.30
N ARG A 217 -15.35 -4.16 -15.90
CA ARG A 217 -14.21 -4.80 -16.57
C ARG A 217 -13.70 -5.98 -15.77
N PHE A 218 -13.25 -7.01 -16.50
CA PHE A 218 -12.58 -8.15 -15.89
C PHE A 218 -11.31 -7.72 -15.15
N GLY A 219 -11.08 -8.31 -13.98
CA GLY A 219 -9.93 -8.00 -13.12
C GLY A 219 -10.22 -6.97 -12.03
N THR A 220 -11.33 -6.22 -12.12
CA THR A 220 -11.73 -5.29 -11.05
C THR A 220 -12.18 -6.05 -9.81
N VAL A 221 -11.70 -5.60 -8.63
CA VAL A 221 -12.14 -6.08 -7.32
C VAL A 221 -13.09 -5.03 -6.75
N LEU A 222 -14.30 -5.47 -6.38
CA LEU A 222 -15.27 -4.66 -5.64
C LEU A 222 -15.32 -5.23 -4.22
N GLU A 223 -14.78 -4.48 -3.27
CA GLU A 223 -14.76 -4.80 -1.83
C GLU A 223 -15.99 -4.19 -1.12
#